data_AF-A0A960E4B6-F1
#
_entry.id   AF-A0A960E4B6-F1
#
_cell.length_a   1.000
_cell.length_b   1.000
_cell.length_c   1.000
_cell.angle_alpha   90.00
_cell.angle_beta   90.00
_cell.angle_gamma   90.00
#
_symmetry.space_group_name_H-M   'P 1'
#
loop_
_entity.id
_entity.type
_entity.pdbx_description
1 polymer ?
#
loop_
_entity_poly.entity_id
_entity_poly.type
_entity_poly.pdbx_seq_one_letter_code
_entity_poly.pdbx_strand_id
1 'polypeptide(L)'
;VIAGTASAVNGRVARRQAEKYADRDAQIMASRSQSYQQDMAAAAPPPPAPAAAPAPAVGGEDDLLDQLERLGKLRDQGILTDEEFAAQKAKLLG
;
A
#
# COMPACT_ATOMS: atom_id res chain seq x y z
N VAL A 1 -28.54 -72.26 4.38
CA VAL A 1 -28.97 -70.87 4.61
C VAL A 1 -27.78 -70.09 5.16
N ILE A 2 -27.52 -68.92 4.57
CA ILE A 2 -26.31 -68.10 4.75
C ILE A 2 -26.35 -67.40 6.12
N ALA A 3 -25.40 -67.71 7.01
CA ALA A 3 -25.18 -67.01 8.27
C ALA A 3 -23.69 -66.68 8.40
N GLY A 4 -23.27 -65.53 7.87
CA GLY A 4 -21.85 -65.15 7.93
C GLY A 4 -21.46 -63.74 7.51
N THR A 5 -22.35 -62.96 6.89
CA THR A 5 -22.00 -61.60 6.42
C THR A 5 -22.37 -60.48 7.39
N ALA A 6 -23.07 -60.77 8.50
CA ALA A 6 -23.55 -59.74 9.41
C ALA A 6 -22.44 -59.09 10.26
N SER A 7 -21.37 -59.81 10.61
CA SER A 7 -20.29 -59.26 11.47
C SER A 7 -19.27 -58.41 10.69
N ALA A 8 -19.06 -58.69 9.40
CA ALA A 8 -18.09 -57.99 8.56
C ALA A 8 -18.55 -56.59 8.08
N VAL A 9 -19.84 -56.27 8.19
CA VAL A 9 -20.40 -54.95 7.79
C VAL A 9 -20.34 -53.97 8.97
N ASN A 10 -20.59 -54.43 10.21
CA ASN A 10 -20.62 -53.56 11.39
C ASN A 10 -19.24 -52.96 11.73
N GLY A 11 -18.16 -53.73 11.60
CA GLY A 11 -16.80 -53.23 11.82
C GLY A 11 -16.33 -52.22 10.77
N ARG A 12 -16.78 -52.37 9.51
CA ARG A 12 -16.42 -51.44 8.42
C ARG A 12 -17.11 -50.10 8.56
N VAL A 13 -18.36 -50.06 9.01
CA VAL A 13 -19.08 -48.80 9.26
C VAL A 13 -18.48 -48.07 10.47
N ALA A 14 -18.13 -48.78 11.54
CA ALA A 14 -17.45 -48.17 12.70
C ALA A 14 -16.10 -47.55 12.33
N ARG A 15 -15.28 -48.25 11.53
CA ARG A 15 -13.99 -47.72 11.04
C ARG A 15 -14.18 -46.50 10.13
N ARG A 16 -15.13 -46.56 9.18
CA ARG A 16 -15.41 -45.44 8.28
C ARG A 16 -15.95 -44.21 9.02
N GLN A 17 -16.74 -44.41 10.07
CA GLN A 17 -17.18 -43.31 10.93
C GLN A 17 -16.00 -42.69 11.68
N ALA A 18 -15.13 -43.51 12.29
CA ALA A 18 -13.94 -43.03 12.97
C ALA A 18 -12.99 -42.25 12.03
N GLU A 19 -12.75 -42.75 10.82
CA GLU A 19 -11.97 -42.07 9.78
C GLU A 19 -12.58 -40.72 9.42
N LYS A 20 -13.91 -40.64 9.24
CA LYS A 20 -14.59 -39.39 8.91
C LYS A 20 -14.48 -38.33 10.01
N TYR A 21 -14.47 -38.72 11.28
CA TYR A 21 -14.26 -37.79 12.39
C TYR A 21 -12.79 -37.32 12.43
N ALA A 22 -11.84 -38.24 12.23
CA ALA A 22 -10.41 -37.88 12.17
C ALA A 22 -10.11 -36.93 10.99
N ASP A 23 -10.68 -37.16 9.82
CA ASP A 23 -10.56 -36.27 8.66
C ASP A 23 -11.16 -34.90 8.93
N ARG A 24 -12.32 -34.85 9.61
CA ARG A 24 -12.97 -33.59 9.96
C ARG A 24 -12.14 -32.78 10.96
N ASP A 25 -11.56 -33.44 11.96
CA ASP A 25 -10.69 -32.79 12.93
C ASP A 25 -9.39 -32.29 12.28
N ALA A 26 -8.81 -33.07 11.36
CA ALA A 26 -7.66 -32.65 10.57
C ALA A 26 -7.96 -31.42 9.71
N GLN A 27 -9.13 -31.36 9.08
CA GLN A 27 -9.58 -30.20 8.31
C GLN A 27 -9.81 -28.97 9.18
N ILE A 28 -10.38 -29.13 10.38
CA ILE A 28 -10.57 -28.02 11.33
C ILE A 28 -9.21 -27.47 11.78
N MET A 29 -8.24 -28.33 12.08
CA MET A 29 -6.88 -27.89 12.44
C MET A 29 -6.18 -27.18 11.28
N ALA A 30 -6.33 -27.67 10.05
CA ALA A 30 -5.74 -27.06 8.85
C ALA A 30 -6.35 -25.68 8.53
N SER A 31 -7.68 -25.54 8.67
CA SER A 31 -8.34 -24.25 8.45
C SER A 31 -8.00 -23.25 9.56
N ARG A 32 -7.88 -23.71 10.81
CA ARG A 32 -7.42 -22.87 11.92
C ARG A 32 -5.97 -22.40 11.75
N SER A 33 -5.07 -23.25 11.26
CA SER A 33 -3.68 -22.86 11.02
C SER A 33 -3.53 -21.88 9.85
N GLN A 34 -4.41 -21.96 8.84
CA GLN A 34 -4.49 -20.96 7.77
C GLN A 34 -5.02 -19.61 8.27
N SER A 35 -6.06 -19.60 9.11
CA SER A 35 -6.59 -18.33 9.65
C SER A 35 -5.54 -17.62 10.51
N TYR A 36 -4.82 -18.35 11.38
CA TYR A 36 -3.73 -17.77 12.18
C TYR A 36 -2.60 -17.16 11.34
N GLN A 37 -2.24 -17.78 10.21
CA GLN A 37 -1.25 -17.22 9.29
C GLN A 37 -1.76 -15.95 8.61
N GLN A 38 -3.03 -15.91 8.22
CA GLN A 38 -3.62 -14.74 7.59
C GLN A 38 -3.71 -13.56 8.56
N ASP A 39 -4.08 -13.80 9.82
CA ASP A 39 -4.10 -12.78 10.86
C ASP A 39 -2.69 -12.23 11.16
N MET A 40 -1.67 -13.08 11.17
CA MET A 40 -0.26 -12.67 11.34
C MET A 40 0.26 -11.83 10.16
N ALA A 41 -0.14 -12.15 8.93
CA ALA A 41 0.24 -11.37 7.75
C ALA A 41 -0.42 -9.99 7.70
N ALA A 42 -1.67 -9.86 8.17
CA ALA A 42 -2.37 -8.58 8.24
C ALA A 42 -1.88 -7.66 9.37
N ALA A 43 -1.25 -8.22 10.40
CA ALA A 43 -0.67 -7.46 11.52
C ALA A 43 0.75 -6.93 11.24
N ALA A 44 1.36 -7.29 10.11
CA ALA A 44 2.63 -6.71 9.71
C ALA A 44 2.41 -5.23 9.32
N PRO A 45 3.09 -4.26 9.97
CA PRO A 45 3.03 -2.88 9.53
C PRO A 45 3.50 -2.80 8.08
N PRO A 46 2.83 -2.02 7.20
CA PRO A 46 3.33 -1.79 5.86
C PRO A 46 4.79 -1.31 5.98
N PRO A 47 5.70 -1.78 5.11
CA PRO A 47 7.04 -1.21 5.07
C PRO A 47 6.87 0.31 4.93
N PRO A 48 7.65 1.12 5.66
CA PRO A 48 7.58 2.56 5.51
C PRO A 48 7.77 2.84 4.02
N ALA A 49 6.73 3.44 3.40
CA ALA A 49 6.88 3.98 2.07
C ALA A 49 8.11 4.88 2.10
N PRO A 50 9.00 4.83 1.10
CA PRO A 50 10.03 5.85 0.99
C PRO A 50 9.30 7.17 1.07
N ALA A 51 9.62 7.97 2.09
CA ALA A 51 9.11 9.32 2.19
C ALA A 51 9.49 9.98 0.87
N ALA A 52 8.49 10.21 0.03
CA ALA A 52 8.65 11.17 -1.04
C ALA A 52 9.06 12.43 -0.32
N ALA A 53 10.34 12.80 -0.46
CA ALA A 53 10.76 14.15 -0.15
C ALA A 53 9.71 15.05 -0.82
N PRO A 54 9.18 16.07 -0.12
CA PRO A 54 8.28 17.01 -0.76
C PRO A 54 8.96 17.42 -2.06
N ALA A 55 8.32 17.09 -3.18
CA ALA A 55 8.75 17.62 -4.47
C ALA A 55 8.93 19.11 -4.24
N PRO A 56 10.02 19.73 -4.74
CA PRO A 56 10.16 21.18 -4.65
C PRO A 56 8.82 21.74 -5.09
N ALA A 57 8.21 22.58 -4.24
CA ALA A 57 6.98 23.28 -4.59
C ALA A 57 7.22 23.76 -6.02
N VAL A 58 6.49 23.15 -6.95
CA VAL A 58 6.51 23.60 -8.33
C VAL A 58 5.91 24.96 -8.19
N GLY A 59 6.78 25.95 -8.13
CA GLY A 59 6.41 27.31 -7.89
C GLY A 59 5.46 27.70 -8.99
N GLY A 60 4.18 27.70 -8.63
CA GLY A 60 3.10 28.08 -9.51
C GLY A 60 3.23 29.56 -9.84
N GLU A 61 2.26 30.10 -10.55
CA GLU A 61 2.16 31.53 -10.85
C GLU A 61 2.52 32.47 -9.67
N ASP A 62 2.31 32.03 -8.43
CA ASP A 62 2.73 32.73 -7.20
C ASP A 62 4.26 32.98 -7.13
N ASP A 63 5.11 31.99 -7.40
CA ASP A 63 6.57 32.15 -7.39
C ASP A 63 7.06 33.05 -8.53
N LEU A 64 6.35 33.05 -9.66
CA LEU A 64 6.64 33.95 -10.77
C LEU A 64 6.27 35.39 -10.38
N LEU A 65 5.11 35.59 -9.75
CA LEU A 65 4.65 36.88 -9.28
C LEU A 65 5.60 37.47 -8.22
N ASP A 66 6.04 36.65 -7.26
CA ASP A 66 6.99 37.03 -6.22
C ASP A 66 8.35 37.44 -6.81
N GLN A 67 8.83 36.72 -7.83
CA GLN A 67 10.05 37.08 -8.55
C GLN A 67 9.90 38.42 -9.30
N LEU A 68 8.77 38.66 -9.96
CA LEU A 68 8.50 39.94 -10.63
C LEU A 68 8.43 41.11 -9.63
N GLU A 69 7.82 40.91 -8.46
CA GLU A 69 7.76 41.93 -7.41
C GLU A 69 9.16 42.26 -6.87
N ARG A 70 9.99 41.24 -6.63
CA ARG A 70 11.38 41.42 -6.18
C ARG A 70 12.20 42.21 -7.20
N LEU A 71 12.05 41.93 -8.50
CA LEU A 71 12.72 42.69 -9.56
C LEU A 71 12.27 44.17 -9.59
N GLY A 72 10.98 44.44 -9.40
CA GLY A 72 10.45 45.81 -9.32
C GLY A 72 11.07 46.60 -8.16
N LYS A 73 11.14 45.99 -6.97
CA LYS A 73 11.79 46.59 -5.78
C LYS A 73 13.27 46.90 -6.03
N LEU A 74 14.00 46.01 -6.70
CA LEU A 74 15.42 46.21 -7.01
C LEU A 74 15.64 47.36 -8.02
N ARG A 75 14.77 47.50 -9.02
CA ARG A 75 14.78 48.63 -9.95
C ARG A 75 14.46 49.95 -9.23
N ASP A 76 13.44 49.97 -8.38
CA ASP A 76 13.03 51.18 -7.66
C ASP A 76 14.11 51.63 -6.65
N GLN A 77 14.92 50.69 -6.14
CA GLN A 77 16.12 50.96 -5.33
C GLN A 77 17.32 51.46 -6.16
N GLY A 78 17.22 51.48 -7.49
CA GLY A 78 18.32 51.82 -8.40
C GLY A 78 19.42 50.76 -8.48
N ILE A 79 19.16 49.54 -7.99
CA ILE A 79 20.10 48.41 -8.04
C ILE A 79 20.09 47.76 -9.42
N LEU A 80 18.94 47.77 -10.09
CA LEU A 80 18.79 47.35 -11.49
C LEU A 80 18.46 48.56 -12.36
N THR A 81 19.08 48.62 -13.53
CA THR A 81 18.68 49.54 -14.60
C THR A 81 17.39 49.06 -15.28
N ASP A 82 16.71 49.97 -15.97
CA ASP A 82 15.47 49.63 -16.70
C ASP A 82 15.71 48.54 -17.77
N GLU A 83 16.88 48.56 -18.40
CA GLU A 83 17.31 47.58 -19.40
C GLU A 83 17.46 46.17 -18.79
N GLU A 84 18.11 46.07 -17.62
CA GLU A 84 18.31 44.81 -16.90
C GLU A 84 17.01 44.25 -16.32
N PHE A 85 16.10 45.13 -15.88
CA PHE A 85 14.77 44.75 -15.41
C PHE A 85 13.94 44.13 -16.56
N ALA A 86 13.94 44.77 -17.74
CA ALA A 86 13.21 44.29 -18.91
C ALA A 86 13.73 42.92 -19.39
N ALA A 87 15.05 42.74 -19.42
CA ALA A 87 15.67 41.47 -19.81
C ALA A 87 15.29 40.31 -18.86
N GLN A 88 15.29 40.56 -17.55
CA GLN A 88 14.93 39.53 -16.56
C GLN A 88 13.43 39.21 -16.57
N LYS A 89 12.57 40.23 -16.73
CA LYS A 89 11.13 40.03 -16.88
C LYS A 89 10.79 39.20 -18.13
N ALA A 90 11.46 39.46 -19.25
CA ALA A 90 11.28 38.68 -20.47
C ALA A 90 11.73 37.22 -20.30
N LYS A 91 12.83 36.98 -19.56
CA LYS A 91 13.32 35.63 -19.24
C LYS A 91 12.37 34.84 -18.32
N LEU A 92 11.63 35.53 -17.46
CA LEU A 92 10.67 34.93 -16.53
C LEU A 92 9.32 34.61 -17.18
N LEU A 93 8.92 35.39 -18.20
CA LEU A 93 7.62 35.27 -18.88
C LEU A 93 7.68 34.56 -20.25
N GLY A 94 8.88 34.30 -20.76
CA GLY A 94 9.14 33.89 -22.14
C GLY A 94 9.58 32.44 -22.31
#